data_AF-A0A9D5UWT1-F1
#
_entry.id   AF-A0A9D5UWT1-F1
#
_cell.length_a   1.000
_cell.length_b   1.000
_cell.length_c   1.000
_cell.angle_alpha   90.00
_cell.angle_beta   90.00
_cell.angle_gamma   90.00
#
_symmetry.space_group_name_H-M   'P 1'
#
loop_
_entity.id
_entity.type
_entity.pdbx_description
1 polymer ?
#
loop_
_entity_poly.entity_id
_entity_poly.type
_entity_poly.pdbx_seq_one_letter_code
_entity_poly.pdbx_strand_id
1 'polypeptide(L)'
;MNKGNIVVGGLLFVTLFGGGLLLGAQTVIGDEDHFKRGENERSEHGRNEKHEERGSSGPKSEMGAVTNATYLKECGGCHFAFQPGWLPASSWQQMMRGLDHHFGENAELNEQTAAQITDYLVANAADHVQGGYAHAMVTSIQRGSNPLRITDSRFFHHEHDELPARMVKDNPKVGSLSRCDACHPKAASGDFNEHGVTIPGFGKKDH
;
A
#
# COMPACT_ATOMS: atom_id res chain seq x y z
N MET A 1 44.54 -26.74 35.08
CA MET A 1 43.24 -26.89 35.77
C MET A 1 42.15 -26.99 34.71
N ASN A 2 41.54 -28.16 34.46
CA ASN A 2 40.26 -28.66 35.03
C ASN A 2 39.17 -27.57 35.13
N LYS A 3 37.90 -27.71 34.72
CA LYS A 3 37.01 -28.70 34.07
C LYS A 3 35.77 -27.82 33.69
N GLY A 4 35.16 -27.92 32.51
CA GLY A 4 34.11 -28.89 32.20
C GLY A 4 32.79 -28.60 32.94
N ASN A 5 31.70 -28.31 32.21
CA ASN A 5 30.43 -29.04 32.34
C ASN A 5 29.44 -28.71 31.21
N ILE A 6 29.19 -29.75 30.43
CA ILE A 6 28.11 -29.96 29.47
C ILE A 6 26.89 -30.44 30.27
N VAL A 7 25.68 -29.98 29.94
CA VAL A 7 24.45 -30.67 30.31
C VAL A 7 23.61 -30.87 29.04
N VAL A 8 23.54 -32.13 28.63
CA VAL A 8 22.62 -32.69 27.64
C VAL A 8 21.35 -33.11 28.38
N GLY A 9 20.18 -32.72 27.87
CA GLY A 9 18.89 -33.17 28.39
C GLY A 9 17.89 -33.29 27.25
N GLY A 10 17.88 -34.44 26.58
CA GLY A 10 16.88 -34.78 25.57
C GLY A 10 15.56 -35.19 26.21
N LEU A 11 14.44 -34.81 25.60
CA LEU A 11 13.14 -35.42 25.83
C LEU A 11 12.68 -36.09 24.53
N LEU A 12 12.49 -37.41 24.62
CA LEU A 12 11.84 -38.27 23.64
C LEU A 12 10.36 -37.91 23.51
N PHE A 13 9.91 -37.62 22.29
CA PHE A 13 8.49 -37.70 21.92
C PHE A 13 8.27 -38.98 21.11
N VAL A 14 7.62 -39.96 21.72
CA VAL A 14 7.05 -41.13 21.04
C VAL A 14 5.54 -41.07 21.25
N THR A 15 4.78 -40.78 20.19
CA THR A 15 3.38 -41.19 20.09
C THR A 15 3.07 -41.62 18.67
N LEU A 16 2.79 -42.91 18.54
CA LEU A 16 2.26 -43.62 17.39
C LEU A 16 0.76 -43.32 17.24
N PHE A 17 0.33 -42.85 16.07
CA PHE A 17 -1.01 -43.07 15.50
C PHE A 17 -0.80 -43.00 13.98
N GLY A 18 -1.03 -44.03 13.18
CA GLY A 18 -2.20 -44.90 13.15
C GLY A 18 -2.91 -44.62 11.83
N GLY A 19 -2.73 -45.51 10.85
CA GLY A 19 -3.13 -45.30 9.45
C GLY A 19 -4.64 -45.21 9.22
N GLY A 20 -4.99 -44.63 8.07
CA GLY A 20 -6.35 -44.60 7.53
C GLY A 20 -6.32 -44.27 6.05
N LEU A 21 -6.18 -45.31 5.22
CA LEU A 21 -6.37 -45.27 3.78
C LEU A 21 -7.88 -45.39 3.51
N LEU A 22 -8.53 -44.33 3.04
CA LEU A 22 -9.91 -44.41 2.54
C LEU A 22 -9.95 -44.23 1.03
N LEU A 23 -10.39 -45.32 0.39
CA LEU A 23 -10.82 -45.43 -1.00
C LEU A 23 -12.02 -44.52 -1.28
N GLY A 24 -12.07 -43.96 -2.48
CA GLY A 24 -13.25 -43.28 -3.00
C GLY A 24 -13.11 -42.96 -4.49
N ALA A 25 -13.20 -43.98 -5.35
CA ALA A 25 -13.46 -43.80 -6.76
C ALA A 25 -14.98 -43.86 -6.99
N GLN A 26 -15.56 -42.80 -7.56
CA GLN A 26 -16.86 -42.87 -8.20
C GLN A 26 -16.78 -42.18 -9.55
N THR A 27 -16.99 -42.98 -10.59
CA THR A 27 -17.29 -42.57 -11.95
C THR A 27 -18.74 -42.08 -12.03
N VAL A 28 -18.97 -40.94 -12.66
CA VAL A 28 -20.31 -40.54 -13.09
C VAL A 28 -20.34 -40.56 -14.61
N ILE A 29 -21.23 -41.39 -15.15
CA ILE A 29 -21.64 -41.49 -16.55
C ILE A 29 -23.09 -41.00 -16.58
N GLY A 30 -23.48 -40.22 -17.60
CA GLY A 30 -24.90 -39.98 -17.88
C GLY A 30 -25.15 -38.76 -18.76
N ASP A 31 -25.19 -39.01 -20.07
CA ASP A 31 -25.81 -38.18 -21.11
C ASP A 31 -27.30 -37.92 -20.81
N GLU A 32 -27.87 -36.83 -21.34
CA GLU A 32 -28.99 -36.91 -22.29
C GLU A 32 -29.43 -35.52 -22.79
N ASP A 33 -29.30 -35.36 -24.10
CA ASP A 33 -29.77 -34.24 -24.89
C ASP A 33 -31.30 -34.32 -25.08
N HIS A 34 -32.04 -33.28 -24.69
CA HIS A 34 -33.41 -33.09 -25.15
C HIS A 34 -33.65 -31.68 -25.69
N PHE A 35 -33.52 -31.60 -27.02
CA PHE A 35 -34.00 -30.55 -27.90
C PHE A 35 -35.53 -30.48 -27.90
N LYS A 36 -36.11 -29.30 -27.60
CA LYS A 36 -37.38 -28.86 -28.20
C LYS A 36 -37.37 -27.36 -28.49
N ARG A 37 -37.78 -27.06 -29.73
CA ARG A 37 -37.88 -25.78 -30.41
C ARG A 37 -39.33 -25.30 -30.35
N GLY A 38 -39.51 -23.98 -30.22
CA GLY A 38 -40.78 -23.26 -30.43
C GLY A 38 -40.79 -21.99 -29.59
N GLU A 39 -41.34 -20.86 -29.99
CA GLU A 39 -41.83 -20.32 -31.25
C GLU A 39 -41.55 -18.81 -31.20
N ASN A 40 -41.56 -18.17 -32.36
CA ASN A 40 -41.17 -16.78 -32.55
C ASN A 40 -42.37 -15.87 -32.25
N GLU A 41 -42.48 -15.33 -31.03
CA GLU A 41 -43.46 -14.29 -30.68
C GLU A 41 -42.77 -12.94 -30.51
N ARG A 42 -43.02 -12.08 -31.50
CA ARG A 42 -42.64 -10.67 -31.54
C ARG A 42 -43.47 -9.90 -30.51
N SER A 43 -42.86 -9.55 -29.39
CA SER A 43 -43.38 -8.52 -28.48
C SER A 43 -42.50 -7.28 -28.58
N GLU A 44 -43.06 -6.19 -29.10
CA GLU A 44 -42.54 -4.85 -28.92
C GLU A 44 -42.66 -4.49 -27.44
N HIS A 45 -41.54 -4.62 -26.72
CA HIS A 45 -41.36 -4.00 -25.41
C HIS A 45 -40.22 -3.00 -25.53
N GLY A 46 -40.58 -1.71 -25.46
CA GLY A 46 -39.63 -0.62 -25.32
C GLY A 46 -38.75 -0.88 -24.11
N ARG A 47 -37.50 -1.23 -24.35
CA ARG A 47 -36.48 -1.32 -23.32
C ARG A 47 -36.11 0.13 -22.98
N ASN A 48 -36.80 0.67 -21.97
CA ASN A 48 -36.19 1.70 -21.14
C ASN A 48 -34.91 1.08 -20.59
N GLU A 49 -33.80 1.36 -21.25
CA GLU A 49 -32.46 1.15 -20.71
C GLU A 49 -32.36 2.04 -19.48
N LYS A 50 -32.78 1.49 -18.33
CA LYS A 50 -32.23 1.92 -17.07
C LYS A 50 -30.75 1.62 -17.17
N HIS A 51 -29.98 2.63 -17.56
CA HIS A 51 -28.61 2.77 -17.11
C HIS A 51 -28.69 2.77 -15.58
N GLU A 52 -28.70 1.57 -15.00
CA GLU A 52 -28.15 1.38 -13.67
C GLU A 52 -26.72 1.88 -13.80
N GLU A 53 -26.50 3.12 -13.35
CA GLU A 53 -25.20 3.58 -12.94
C GLU A 53 -24.68 2.52 -11.97
N ARG A 54 -23.93 1.56 -12.52
CA ARG A 54 -22.94 0.82 -11.76
C ARG A 54 -22.02 1.89 -11.24
N GLY A 55 -22.33 2.39 -10.03
CA GLY A 55 -21.47 3.26 -9.28
C GLY A 55 -20.09 2.64 -9.36
N SER A 56 -19.19 3.34 -10.05
CA SER A 56 -17.83 2.91 -10.29
C SER A 56 -17.15 2.77 -8.94
N SER A 57 -17.30 1.59 -8.37
CA SER A 57 -16.54 1.13 -7.21
C SER A 57 -15.24 0.59 -7.78
N GLY A 58 -14.51 1.44 -8.51
CA GLY A 58 -13.12 1.19 -8.80
C GLY A 58 -12.38 1.01 -7.47
N PRO A 59 -11.25 0.27 -7.45
CA PRO A 59 -10.43 0.20 -6.25
C PRO A 59 -10.14 1.63 -5.80
N LYS A 60 -10.58 1.98 -4.58
CA LYS A 60 -10.32 3.31 -4.03
C LYS A 60 -8.81 3.51 -3.98
N SER A 61 -8.30 4.30 -4.91
CA SER A 61 -6.90 4.71 -4.95
C SER A 61 -6.70 5.83 -3.94
N GLU A 62 -7.01 5.53 -2.68
CA GLU A 62 -6.90 6.44 -1.55
C GLU A 62 -6.03 5.76 -0.50
N MET A 63 -5.09 6.51 0.07
CA MET A 63 -4.15 6.00 1.08
C MET A 63 -4.68 6.07 2.51
N GLY A 64 -5.92 6.55 2.67
CA GLY A 64 -6.50 6.91 3.96
C GLY A 64 -5.87 8.17 4.56
N ALA A 65 -6.66 8.92 5.32
CA ALA A 65 -6.14 10.06 6.06
C ALA A 65 -5.29 9.57 7.25
N VAL A 66 -4.22 10.29 7.55
CA VAL A 66 -3.45 10.08 8.77
C VAL A 66 -4.24 10.63 9.95
N THR A 67 -4.59 9.80 10.93
CA THR A 67 -5.41 10.19 12.09
C THR A 67 -4.70 10.05 13.44
N ASN A 68 -3.50 9.46 13.48
CA ASN A 68 -2.74 9.34 14.72
C ASN A 68 -2.16 10.69 15.13
N ALA A 69 -2.66 11.25 16.24
CA ALA A 69 -2.32 12.59 16.70
C ALA A 69 -0.82 12.76 17.03
N THR A 70 -0.20 11.76 17.67
CA THR A 70 1.23 11.79 18.01
C THR A 70 2.08 11.82 16.75
N TYR A 71 1.78 10.95 15.78
CA TYR A 71 2.49 10.93 14.50
C TYR A 71 2.31 12.22 13.70
N LEU A 72 1.09 12.75 13.61
CA LEU A 72 0.83 14.05 12.96
C LEU A 72 1.64 15.17 13.58
N LYS A 73 1.73 15.21 14.91
CA LYS A 73 2.44 16.26 15.63
C LYS A 73 3.95 16.19 15.41
N GLU A 74 4.55 15.01 15.59
CA GLU A 74 6.01 14.87 15.59
C GLU A 74 6.56 14.76 14.15
N CYS A 75 5.88 14.04 13.26
CA CYS A 75 6.34 13.82 11.88
C CYS A 75 5.75 14.82 10.87
N GLY A 76 4.85 15.71 11.30
CA GLY A 76 4.30 16.79 10.49
C GLY A 76 5.04 18.14 10.64
N GLY A 77 6.11 18.19 11.44
CA GLY A 77 6.78 19.45 11.80
C GLY A 77 7.67 20.06 10.71
N CYS A 78 8.30 19.23 9.87
CA CYS A 78 9.24 19.69 8.83
C CYS A 78 8.72 19.46 7.40
N HIS A 79 7.96 18.40 7.21
CA HIS A 79 7.22 18.07 5.99
C HIS A 79 5.83 17.59 6.41
N PHE A 80 4.87 17.49 5.48
CA PHE A 80 3.58 16.90 5.85
C PHE A 80 3.78 15.43 6.31
N ALA A 81 2.93 14.97 7.21
CA ALA A 81 3.01 13.60 7.71
C ALA A 81 2.58 12.61 6.61
N PHE A 82 3.55 11.94 6.01
CA PHE A 82 3.31 10.94 4.96
C PHE A 82 2.42 9.81 5.47
N GLN A 83 1.53 9.29 4.62
CA GLN A 83 0.75 8.10 4.98
C GLN A 83 1.67 6.87 5.16
N PRO A 84 1.46 6.04 6.19
CA PRO A 84 2.28 4.85 6.41
C PRO A 84 2.27 3.86 5.24
N GLY A 85 1.19 3.80 4.46
CA GLY A 85 1.07 2.90 3.32
C GLY A 85 2.01 3.19 2.13
N TRP A 86 2.87 4.22 2.22
CA TRP A 86 3.80 4.57 1.14
C TRP A 86 5.11 3.78 1.19
N LEU A 87 5.47 3.22 2.34
CA LEU A 87 6.68 2.43 2.53
C LEU A 87 6.35 1.13 3.27
N PRO A 88 7.13 0.05 3.04
CA PRO A 88 6.99 -1.20 3.77
C PRO A 88 7.43 -1.02 5.22
N ALA A 89 6.99 -1.93 6.08
CA ALA A 89 7.29 -1.90 7.52
C ALA A 89 8.81 -1.85 7.79
N SER A 90 9.60 -2.60 7.02
CA SER A 90 11.06 -2.64 7.15
C SER A 90 11.72 -1.28 6.91
N SER A 91 11.22 -0.50 5.95
CA SER A 91 11.69 0.85 5.66
C SER A 91 11.38 1.82 6.79
N TRP A 92 10.15 1.79 7.32
CA TRP A 92 9.77 2.63 8.47
C TRP A 92 10.60 2.32 9.70
N GLN A 93 10.81 1.03 10.01
CA GLN A 93 11.68 0.62 11.11
C GLN A 93 13.12 1.10 10.92
N GLN A 94 13.65 1.05 9.70
CA GLN A 94 14.98 1.55 9.42
C GLN A 94 15.06 3.07 9.60
N MET A 95 14.05 3.81 9.16
CA MET A 95 13.97 5.26 9.31
C MET A 95 13.89 5.68 10.77
N MET A 96 13.03 5.04 11.57
CA MET A 96 12.84 5.36 12.99
C MET A 96 14.08 5.07 13.85
N ARG A 97 14.96 4.15 13.42
CA ARG A 97 16.24 3.89 14.08
C ARG A 97 17.33 4.93 13.78
N GLY A 98 17.16 5.74 12.74
CA GLY A 98 18.18 6.70 12.26
C GLY A 98 17.67 8.14 12.23
N LEU A 99 16.81 8.52 13.18
CA LEU A 99 16.23 9.86 13.24
C LEU A 99 17.26 10.96 13.52
N ASP A 100 18.40 10.63 14.13
CA ASP A 100 19.54 11.52 14.33
C ASP A 100 20.22 11.95 13.02
N HIS A 101 20.02 11.18 11.95
CA HIS A 101 20.50 11.44 10.59
C HIS A 101 19.36 11.47 9.56
N HIS A 102 18.27 12.17 9.88
CA HIS A 102 17.07 12.25 9.07
C HIS A 102 17.23 13.22 7.89
N PHE A 103 17.87 12.75 6.82
CA PHE A 103 18.04 13.47 5.55
C PHE A 103 18.75 14.83 5.64
N GLY A 104 19.71 14.94 6.56
CA GLY A 104 20.49 16.15 6.81
C GLY A 104 20.03 16.93 8.04
N GLU A 105 18.94 16.50 8.69
CA GLU A 105 18.41 17.07 9.92
C GLU A 105 18.47 16.05 11.07
N ASN A 106 18.42 16.54 12.31
CA ASN A 106 18.17 15.70 13.48
C ASN A 106 16.68 15.78 13.83
N ALA A 107 16.00 14.63 13.74
CA ALA A 107 14.59 14.44 14.07
C ALA A 107 14.39 13.49 15.26
N GLU A 108 15.39 13.36 16.15
CA GLU A 108 15.33 12.49 17.32
C GLU A 108 14.12 12.80 18.20
N LEU A 109 13.52 11.73 18.72
CA LEU A 109 12.42 11.76 19.66
C LEU A 109 12.82 10.98 20.90
N ASN A 110 12.17 11.24 22.03
CA ASN A 110 12.32 10.39 23.20
C ASN A 110 11.89 8.95 22.87
N GLU A 111 12.50 7.96 23.53
CA GLU A 111 12.28 6.53 23.25
C GLU A 111 10.81 6.13 23.24
N GLN A 112 10.02 6.63 24.20
CA GLN A 112 8.60 6.27 24.31
C GLN A 112 7.81 6.75 23.09
N THR A 113 8.02 8.00 22.67
CA THR A 113 7.37 8.56 21.48
C THR A 113 7.85 7.87 20.20
N ALA A 114 9.15 7.60 20.08
CA ALA A 114 9.72 6.90 18.92
C ALA A 114 9.13 5.48 18.78
N ALA A 115 8.99 4.74 19.88
CA ALA A 115 8.37 3.41 19.88
C ALA A 115 6.90 3.48 19.44
N GLN A 116 6.11 4.39 20.02
CA GLN A 116 4.70 4.57 19.66
C GLN A 116 4.51 4.91 18.17
N ILE A 117 5.35 5.79 17.62
CA ILE A 117 5.30 6.14 16.20
C ILE A 117 5.74 4.97 15.32
N THR A 118 6.79 4.24 15.73
CA THR A 118 7.25 3.05 15.00
C THR A 118 6.15 2.01 14.90
N ASP A 119 5.46 1.71 15.99
CA ASP A 119 4.36 0.75 16.02
C ASP A 119 3.21 1.19 15.11
N TYR A 120 2.84 2.47 15.13
CA TYR A 120 1.82 3.02 14.24
C TYR A 120 2.20 2.90 12.76
N LEU A 121 3.43 3.31 12.41
CA LEU A 121 3.92 3.25 11.04
C LEU A 121 3.96 1.81 10.53
N VAL A 122 4.50 0.88 11.31
CA VAL A 122 4.59 -0.54 10.96
C VAL A 122 3.20 -1.15 10.81
N ALA A 123 2.27 -0.92 11.74
CA ALA A 123 0.94 -1.52 11.67
C ALA A 123 0.13 -1.09 10.44
N ASN A 124 0.45 0.08 9.87
CA ASN A 124 -0.26 0.66 8.71
C ASN A 124 0.62 0.70 7.45
N ALA A 125 1.76 0.00 7.47
CA ALA A 125 2.71 0.00 6.37
C ALA A 125 2.15 -0.60 5.09
N ALA A 126 2.79 -0.28 3.97
CA ALA A 126 2.34 -0.65 2.63
C ALA A 126 2.12 -2.17 2.44
N ASP A 127 2.93 -2.99 3.12
CA ASP A 127 2.90 -4.46 3.08
C ASP A 127 1.92 -5.08 4.09
N HIS A 128 1.27 -4.27 4.91
CA HIS A 128 0.24 -4.70 5.87
C HIS A 128 -1.17 -4.24 5.49
N VAL A 129 -1.29 -3.20 4.65
CA VAL A 129 -2.58 -2.70 4.15
C VAL A 129 -2.83 -3.18 2.72
N GLN A 130 -4.10 -3.35 2.35
CA GLN A 130 -4.48 -3.91 1.05
C GLN A 130 -5.05 -2.86 0.11
N GLY A 131 -4.71 -2.99 -1.18
CA GLY A 131 -5.34 -2.25 -2.28
C GLY A 131 -4.66 -0.92 -2.64
N GLY A 132 -5.13 -0.34 -3.75
CA GLY A 132 -4.77 1.00 -4.21
C GLY A 132 -3.26 1.25 -4.34
N TYR A 133 -2.85 2.45 -3.96
CA TYR A 133 -1.46 2.91 -4.05
C TYR A 133 -0.49 2.11 -3.18
N ALA A 134 -0.91 1.65 -1.99
CA ALA A 134 -0.04 0.86 -1.11
C ALA A 134 0.40 -0.45 -1.77
N HIS A 135 -0.53 -1.16 -2.42
CA HIS A 135 -0.20 -2.37 -3.16
C HIS A 135 0.72 -2.09 -4.36
N ALA A 136 0.44 -1.03 -5.11
CA ALA A 136 1.30 -0.59 -6.21
C ALA A 136 2.72 -0.24 -5.71
N MET A 137 2.83 0.33 -4.51
CA MET A 137 4.11 0.61 -3.88
C MET A 137 4.89 -0.63 -3.56
N VAL A 138 4.35 -1.54 -2.76
CA VAL A 138 5.06 -2.75 -2.35
C VAL A 138 5.49 -3.60 -3.54
N THR A 139 4.62 -3.75 -4.54
CA THR A 139 4.94 -4.55 -5.74
C THR A 139 6.02 -3.90 -6.61
N SER A 140 6.18 -2.58 -6.56
CA SER A 140 7.23 -1.87 -7.29
C SER A 140 8.61 -1.93 -6.61
N ILE A 141 8.69 -2.31 -5.33
CA ILE A 141 9.95 -2.34 -4.57
C ILE A 141 10.82 -3.52 -5.04
N GLN A 142 12.11 -3.26 -5.22
CA GLN A 142 13.06 -4.32 -5.58
C GLN A 142 13.21 -5.30 -4.42
N ARG A 143 13.18 -6.60 -4.70
CA ARG A 143 13.37 -7.65 -3.68
C ARG A 143 14.69 -7.43 -2.92
N GLY A 144 14.61 -7.45 -1.60
CA GLY A 144 15.77 -7.24 -0.72
C GLY A 144 16.18 -5.77 -0.54
N SER A 145 15.46 -4.81 -1.13
CA SER A 145 15.67 -3.39 -0.87
C SER A 145 14.69 -2.86 0.19
N ASN A 146 15.15 -1.87 0.96
CA ASN A 146 14.34 -1.11 1.92
C ASN A 146 14.46 0.38 1.55
N PRO A 147 13.64 0.90 0.61
CA PRO A 147 13.73 2.29 0.21
C PRO A 147 13.38 3.19 1.39
N LEU A 148 14.19 4.22 1.65
CA LEU A 148 13.92 5.20 2.70
C LEU A 148 13.17 6.42 2.18
N ARG A 149 13.12 6.63 0.86
CA ARG A 149 12.37 7.70 0.23
C ARG A 149 11.25 7.11 -0.63
N ILE A 150 10.04 7.63 -0.45
CA ILE A 150 8.89 7.31 -1.30
C ILE A 150 9.20 7.66 -2.75
N THR A 151 9.87 8.79 -2.95
CA THR A 151 10.24 9.35 -4.26
C THR A 151 11.22 8.51 -5.06
N ASP A 152 11.91 7.56 -4.43
CA ASP A 152 12.91 6.69 -5.07
C ASP A 152 12.28 5.38 -5.58
N SER A 153 11.00 5.14 -5.27
CA SER A 153 10.31 3.93 -5.69
C SER A 153 9.97 3.97 -7.18
N ARG A 154 9.97 2.80 -7.83
CA ARG A 154 9.70 2.70 -9.27
C ARG A 154 8.30 3.18 -9.64
N PHE A 155 7.30 2.85 -8.84
CA PHE A 155 5.94 3.33 -9.09
C PHE A 155 5.86 4.85 -8.92
N PHE A 156 6.49 5.44 -7.90
CA PHE A 156 6.49 6.90 -7.79
C PHE A 156 7.12 7.57 -9.01
N HIS A 157 8.26 7.06 -9.49
CA HIS A 157 8.89 7.55 -10.70
C HIS A 157 7.97 7.43 -11.92
N HIS A 158 7.30 6.29 -12.09
CA HIS A 158 6.36 6.08 -13.20
C HIS A 158 5.21 7.09 -13.21
N GLU A 159 4.60 7.36 -12.05
CA GLU A 159 3.48 8.31 -11.95
C GLU A 159 3.90 9.78 -12.16
N HIS A 160 5.20 10.08 -12.09
CA HIS A 160 5.74 11.45 -12.12
C HIS A 160 6.77 11.69 -13.24
N ASP A 161 7.00 10.74 -14.14
CA ASP A 161 8.07 10.81 -15.16
C ASP A 161 7.83 11.90 -16.22
N GLU A 162 6.57 12.26 -16.47
CA GLU A 162 6.18 13.32 -17.40
C GLU A 162 6.35 14.74 -16.84
N LEU A 163 6.74 14.90 -15.56
CA LEU A 163 6.87 16.21 -14.94
C LEU A 163 8.20 16.89 -15.33
N PRO A 164 8.18 17.97 -16.14
CA PRO A 164 9.41 18.67 -16.50
C PRO A 164 9.98 19.44 -15.31
N ALA A 165 11.30 19.65 -15.31
CA ALA A 165 12.01 20.36 -14.23
C ALA A 165 11.40 21.73 -13.88
N ARG A 166 10.90 22.47 -14.88
CA ARG A 166 10.22 23.76 -14.72
C ARG A 166 8.99 23.73 -13.80
N MET A 167 8.33 22.57 -13.67
CA MET A 167 7.14 22.41 -12.83
C MET A 167 7.50 22.05 -11.38
N VAL A 168 8.69 21.48 -11.16
CA VAL A 168 9.11 20.91 -9.88
C VAL A 168 10.37 21.60 -9.37
N LYS A 169 11.54 21.17 -9.86
CA LYS A 169 12.85 21.59 -9.36
C LYS A 169 13.08 23.09 -9.51
N ASP A 170 12.74 23.64 -10.66
CA ASP A 170 12.94 25.07 -10.95
C ASP A 170 11.73 25.92 -10.52
N ASN A 171 10.66 25.29 -10.03
CA ASN A 171 9.49 25.97 -9.51
C ASN A 171 9.67 26.25 -8.01
N PRO A 172 9.91 27.50 -7.59
CA PRO A 172 10.17 27.81 -6.18
C PRO A 172 8.97 27.50 -5.26
N LYS A 173 7.76 27.37 -5.81
CA LYS A 173 6.58 27.00 -5.04
C LYS A 173 6.50 25.50 -4.76
N VAL A 174 7.17 24.67 -5.56
CA VAL A 174 7.24 23.20 -5.41
C VAL A 174 8.62 22.79 -4.91
N GLY A 175 9.68 22.99 -5.70
CA GLY A 175 11.08 22.76 -5.38
C GLY A 175 11.49 21.28 -5.32
N SER A 176 10.65 20.41 -4.74
CA SER A 176 10.92 18.98 -4.61
C SER A 176 9.65 18.15 -4.66
N LEU A 177 9.75 16.93 -5.20
CA LEU A 177 8.67 15.93 -5.20
C LEU A 177 8.32 15.39 -3.80
N SER A 178 9.16 15.63 -2.79
CA SER A 178 8.82 15.31 -1.40
C SER A 178 7.70 16.19 -0.83
N ARG A 179 7.39 17.32 -1.46
CA ARG A 179 6.30 18.24 -1.07
C ARG A 179 5.01 17.87 -1.79
N CYS A 180 4.49 16.67 -1.52
CA CYS A 180 3.34 16.12 -2.25
C CYS A 180 2.11 17.03 -2.17
N ASP A 181 1.90 17.64 -1.01
CA ASP A 181 0.83 18.61 -0.71
C ASP A 181 0.91 19.90 -1.54
N ALA A 182 2.07 20.22 -2.12
CA ALA A 182 2.22 21.38 -3.01
C ALA A 182 1.48 21.19 -4.35
N CYS A 183 1.35 19.95 -4.82
CA CYS A 183 0.69 19.61 -6.08
C CYS A 183 -0.62 18.83 -5.90
N HIS A 184 -0.77 18.08 -4.80
CA HIS A 184 -1.96 17.33 -4.43
C HIS A 184 -2.63 18.01 -3.22
N PRO A 185 -3.60 18.93 -3.43
CA PRO A 185 -4.18 19.73 -2.34
C PRO A 185 -4.89 18.90 -1.27
N LYS A 186 -5.26 17.67 -1.60
CA LYS A 186 -5.94 16.71 -0.73
C LYS A 186 -5.03 15.57 -0.25
N ALA A 187 -3.70 15.72 -0.38
CA ALA A 187 -2.72 14.74 0.08
C ALA A 187 -2.91 14.38 1.55
N ALA A 188 -3.19 15.35 2.43
CA ALA A 188 -3.39 15.09 3.86
C ALA A 188 -4.59 14.16 4.15
N SER A 189 -5.62 14.20 3.31
CA SER A 189 -6.77 13.28 3.38
C SER A 189 -6.54 11.93 2.69
N GLY A 190 -5.36 11.72 2.09
CA GLY A 190 -5.01 10.48 1.40
C GLY A 190 -5.44 10.44 -0.07
N ASP A 191 -5.90 11.56 -0.64
CA ASP A 191 -6.32 11.66 -2.04
C ASP A 191 -5.16 12.22 -2.89
N PHE A 192 -4.65 11.36 -3.77
CA PHE A 192 -3.57 11.63 -4.70
C PHE A 192 -4.02 11.49 -6.16
N ASN A 193 -5.34 11.52 -6.40
CA ASN A 193 -5.89 11.38 -7.74
C ASN A 193 -5.37 12.48 -8.67
N GLU A 194 -4.95 12.09 -9.87
CA GLU A 194 -4.40 12.98 -10.90
C GLU A 194 -5.36 14.09 -11.33
N HIS A 195 -6.67 13.82 -11.37
CA HIS A 195 -7.71 14.81 -11.70
C HIS A 195 -7.81 15.94 -10.65
N GLY A 196 -7.31 15.69 -9.43
CA GLY A 196 -7.24 16.65 -8.34
C GLY A 196 -5.94 17.47 -8.32
N VAL A 197 -4.96 17.15 -9.17
CA VAL A 197 -3.63 17.79 -9.17
C VAL A 197 -3.72 19.23 -9.63
N THR A 198 -3.05 20.11 -8.89
CA THR A 198 -2.86 21.51 -9.25
C THR A 198 -1.42 21.90 -8.99
N ILE A 199 -0.66 22.20 -10.05
CA ILE A 199 0.74 22.59 -9.94
C ILE A 199 0.81 24.12 -9.84
N PRO A 200 1.37 24.69 -8.75
CA PRO A 200 1.47 26.14 -8.58
C PRO A 200 2.17 26.81 -9.76
N GLY A 201 1.48 27.74 -10.42
CA GLY A 201 1.98 28.47 -11.59
C GLY A 201 1.69 27.82 -12.95
N PHE A 202 1.17 26.59 -12.97
CA PHE A 202 0.80 25.88 -14.20
C PHE A 202 -0.70 25.52 -14.27
N GLY A 203 -1.41 25.58 -13.15
CA GLY A 203 -2.85 25.29 -13.10
C GLY A 203 -3.14 23.81 -12.86
N LYS A 204 -4.32 23.35 -13.27
CA LYS A 204 -4.65 21.92 -13.27
C LYS A 204 -3.82 21.21 -14.34
N LYS A 205 -3.40 19.97 -14.07
CA LYS A 205 -2.79 19.14 -15.12
C LYS A 205 -3.92 18.70 -16.05
N ASP A 206 -3.93 19.19 -17.28
CA ASP A 206 -4.81 18.67 -18.33
C ASP A 206 -4.25 17.31 -18.78
N HIS A 207 -5.11 16.30 -18.92
CA HIS A 207 -4.77 14.97 -19.41
C HIS A 207 -4.64 14.96 -20.94
#